data_AF-A0A398A5S1-F1
#
_entry.id   AF-A0A398A5S1-F1
#
_cell.length_a   1.000
_cell.length_b   1.000
_cell.length_c   1.000
_cell.angle_alpha   90.00
_cell.angle_beta   90.00
_cell.angle_gamma   90.00
#
_symmetry.space_group_name_H-M   'P 1'
#
loop_
_entity.id
_entity.type
_entity.pdbx_description
1 polymer ?
#
loop_
_entity_poly.entity_id
_entity_poly.type
_entity_poly.pdbx_seq_one_letter_code
_entity_poly.pdbx_strand_id
1 'polypeptide(L)'
;MSSCTSFIVLVLFSLLASYRAYAQNPHYTYHSCSNTTTYTRNSTYSTNLKTLLSSLSSPDASYSTGFQNATVGRDPDRVTGLFLCRGDVSPEVCRSCVAYSVNETLSRCPNEKEVVLYYEECMLRYSHRNILSTLVYEGGFFMFNGNISSNQEDRFEDLVSTTMNKAADKAANSSRKFYTIKANWTALQSLYGLVQCTPDLTRYDCLRCLHQSIDGIPLNRIGGRLFWPSCNARYELYLFFNENDTRTPPEQHAPSPPQPSPLPPPPASTSPVSSLTRTGKHHENSKVLIVAIVVGIVVAVLIFIAGYCFLAKRTKKTSDNAPAFYAATNNYSENNKIGEGGFGEVYKGTFANGVEVAVKRLSKSSRQGDTEFKNEVVVVAKLQHRNLVRLLGFSLEQKERILVYEYVPNKSLDYFLFDPAKHGQLNWTLRYKIIEGISRGILYLHQDSRLTIIH
;
A
#
# COMPACT_ATOMS: atom_id res chain seq x y z
N MET A 1 -46.51 -13.56 -14.29
CA MET A 1 -45.06 -13.44 -13.96
C MET A 1 -44.84 -12.01 -13.52
N SER A 2 -44.58 -11.85 -12.23
CA SER A 2 -45.01 -10.69 -11.43
C SER A 2 -44.00 -9.54 -11.46
N SER A 3 -44.49 -8.32 -11.32
CA SER A 3 -43.75 -7.06 -11.07
C SER A 3 -42.54 -7.23 -10.11
N CYS A 4 -42.63 -8.16 -9.15
CA CYS A 4 -41.54 -8.52 -8.25
C CYS A 4 -40.27 -9.05 -8.94
N THR A 5 -40.36 -9.87 -9.99
CA THR A 5 -39.15 -10.36 -10.69
C THR A 5 -38.44 -9.24 -11.43
N SER A 6 -39.19 -8.27 -11.96
CA SER A 6 -38.61 -7.09 -12.62
C SER A 6 -37.93 -6.15 -11.62
N PHE A 7 -38.51 -6.01 -10.42
CA PHE A 7 -37.95 -5.19 -9.34
C PHE A 7 -36.66 -5.79 -8.77
N ILE A 8 -36.62 -7.12 -8.58
CA ILE A 8 -35.42 -7.82 -8.08
C ILE A 8 -34.26 -7.71 -9.09
N VAL A 9 -34.54 -7.84 -10.39
CA VAL A 9 -33.52 -7.67 -11.43
C VAL A 9 -33.01 -6.23 -11.47
N LEU A 10 -33.90 -5.23 -11.36
CA LEU A 10 -33.49 -3.82 -11.30
C LEU A 10 -32.66 -3.49 -10.06
N VAL A 11 -33.01 -4.06 -8.89
CA VAL A 11 -32.25 -3.90 -7.64
C VAL A 11 -30.89 -4.61 -7.71
N LEU A 12 -30.80 -5.80 -8.30
CA LEU A 12 -29.52 -6.48 -8.54
C LEU A 12 -28.65 -5.72 -9.56
N PHE A 13 -29.24 -5.18 -10.62
CA PHE A 13 -28.50 -4.38 -11.62
C PHE A 13 -28.00 -3.06 -11.03
N SER A 14 -28.79 -2.41 -10.17
CA SER A 14 -28.39 -1.19 -9.46
C SER A 14 -27.39 -1.47 -8.34
N LEU A 15 -27.46 -2.63 -7.68
CA LEU A 15 -26.44 -3.08 -6.73
C LEU A 15 -25.12 -3.41 -7.43
N LEU A 16 -25.16 -4.09 -8.58
CA LEU A 16 -23.99 -4.34 -9.44
C LEU A 16 -23.42 -3.04 -10.04
N ALA A 17 -24.28 -2.10 -10.44
CA ALA A 17 -23.86 -0.77 -10.91
C ALA A 17 -23.34 0.14 -9.77
N SER A 18 -23.77 -0.10 -8.53
CA SER A 18 -23.27 0.60 -7.34
C SER A 18 -21.95 0.02 -6.81
N TYR A 19 -21.59 -1.20 -7.23
CA TYR A 19 -20.22 -1.71 -7.19
C TYR A 19 -19.39 -1.05 -8.31
N ARG A 20 -19.36 0.29 -8.36
CA ARG A 20 -18.14 0.92 -8.85
C ARG A 20 -17.09 0.55 -7.82
N ALA A 21 -16.14 -0.30 -8.20
CA ALA A 21 -14.89 -0.41 -7.47
C ALA A 21 -14.47 1.01 -7.13
N TYR A 22 -14.36 1.32 -5.84
CA TYR A 22 -13.79 2.59 -5.40
C TYR A 22 -12.35 2.56 -5.89
N ALA A 23 -12.13 3.06 -7.11
CA ALA A 23 -10.81 3.31 -7.63
C ALA A 23 -10.21 4.34 -6.67
N GLN A 24 -9.37 3.88 -5.75
CA GLN A 24 -8.53 4.76 -4.97
C GLN A 24 -7.80 5.65 -5.98
N ASN A 25 -7.81 6.97 -5.76
CA ASN A 25 -7.06 7.87 -6.61
C ASN A 25 -5.58 7.43 -6.60
N PRO A 26 -4.91 7.40 -7.75
CA PRO A 26 -3.50 7.04 -7.83
C PRO A 26 -2.67 7.85 -6.84
N HIS A 27 -1.75 7.19 -6.15
CA HIS A 27 -1.00 7.87 -5.09
C HIS A 27 0.08 8.76 -5.70
N TYR A 28 -0.14 10.07 -5.68
CA TYR A 28 0.81 11.06 -6.16
C TYR A 28 2.12 11.02 -5.36
N THR A 29 3.25 11.04 -6.05
CA THR A 29 4.58 10.95 -5.44
C THR A 29 5.39 12.23 -5.66
N TYR A 30 5.59 12.63 -6.92
CA TYR A 30 6.41 13.79 -7.28
C TYR A 30 6.10 14.26 -8.71
N HIS A 31 6.49 15.48 -9.06
CA HIS A 31 6.55 15.93 -10.44
C HIS A 31 7.74 16.85 -10.64
N SER A 32 8.23 16.92 -11.88
CA SER A 32 9.21 17.88 -12.34
C SER A 32 8.65 18.64 -13.53
N CYS A 33 8.62 19.98 -13.44
CA CYS A 33 8.29 20.88 -14.54
C CYS A 33 9.51 21.76 -14.80
N SER A 34 10.21 21.57 -15.93
CA SER A 34 11.36 22.42 -16.27
C SER A 34 10.86 23.78 -16.79
N ASN A 35 11.20 24.86 -16.09
CA ASN A 35 10.80 26.22 -16.48
C ASN A 35 11.70 26.82 -17.58
N THR A 36 12.70 26.08 -18.07
CA THR A 36 13.63 26.53 -19.11
C THR A 36 12.95 26.79 -20.46
N THR A 37 11.88 26.04 -20.75
CA THR A 37 11.13 26.14 -21.99
C THR A 37 9.63 26.10 -21.70
N THR A 38 8.91 27.14 -22.12
CA THR A 38 7.47 27.28 -21.89
C THR A 38 6.70 27.49 -23.18
N TYR A 39 5.37 27.35 -23.12
CA TYR A 39 4.45 27.61 -24.24
C TYR A 39 3.28 28.48 -23.81
N THR A 40 2.66 29.18 -24.76
CA THR A 40 1.47 30.01 -24.51
C THR A 40 0.19 29.19 -24.64
N ARG A 41 -0.81 29.49 -23.80
CA ARG A 41 -2.18 28.94 -23.88
C ARG A 41 -2.75 29.33 -25.24
N ASN A 42 -3.02 28.36 -26.13
CA ASN A 42 -3.45 28.53 -27.54
C ASN A 42 -2.35 28.52 -28.62
N SER A 43 -1.10 28.24 -28.28
CA SER A 43 -0.07 27.92 -29.28
C SER A 43 -0.38 26.61 -30.04
N THR A 44 0.24 26.43 -31.21
CA THR A 44 0.28 25.14 -31.93
C THR A 44 0.81 24.03 -31.03
N TYR A 45 1.90 24.28 -30.28
CA TYR A 45 2.39 23.37 -29.24
C TYR A 45 1.32 22.96 -28.22
N SER A 46 0.53 23.92 -27.69
CA SER A 46 -0.55 23.63 -26.74
C SER A 46 -1.61 22.69 -27.34
N THR A 47 -1.93 22.87 -28.61
CA THR A 47 -2.87 21.99 -29.34
C THR A 47 -2.28 20.60 -29.54
N ASN A 48 -1.01 20.51 -29.98
CA ASN A 48 -0.31 19.24 -30.16
C ASN A 48 -0.18 18.47 -28.83
N LEU A 49 0.09 19.17 -27.72
CA LEU A 49 0.15 18.58 -26.38
C LEU A 49 -1.20 17.99 -25.97
N LYS A 50 -2.31 18.72 -26.18
CA LYS A 50 -3.66 18.18 -25.89
C LYS A 50 -3.98 16.94 -26.71
N THR A 51 -3.62 16.93 -27.99
CA THR A 51 -3.77 15.75 -28.87
C THR A 51 -2.94 14.56 -28.38
N LEU A 52 -1.69 14.80 -27.98
CA LEU A 52 -0.81 13.78 -27.43
C LEU A 52 -1.39 13.19 -26.14
N LEU A 53 -1.82 14.04 -25.20
CA LEU A 53 -2.40 13.63 -23.91
C LEU A 53 -3.69 12.81 -24.11
N SER A 54 -4.53 13.19 -25.07
CA SER A 54 -5.72 12.42 -25.46
C SER A 54 -5.35 11.03 -26.00
N SER A 55 -4.30 10.95 -26.84
CA SER A 55 -3.80 9.66 -27.36
C SER A 55 -3.28 8.74 -26.24
N LEU A 56 -2.51 9.27 -25.29
CA LEU A 56 -1.95 8.49 -24.18
C LEU A 56 -3.01 8.02 -23.17
N SER A 57 -4.13 8.73 -23.05
CA SER A 57 -5.26 8.37 -22.17
C SER A 57 -6.43 7.69 -22.91
N SER A 58 -6.22 7.34 -24.19
CA SER A 58 -7.23 6.66 -25.01
C SER A 58 -7.59 5.28 -24.43
N PRO A 59 -8.86 4.84 -24.48
CA PRO A 59 -9.27 3.49 -24.07
C PRO A 59 -8.46 2.36 -24.73
N ASP A 60 -7.98 2.58 -25.95
CA ASP A 60 -7.24 1.61 -26.76
C ASP A 60 -5.71 1.70 -26.58
N ALA A 61 -5.24 2.51 -25.63
CA ALA A 61 -3.83 2.60 -25.33
C ALA A 61 -3.27 1.28 -24.76
N SER A 62 -1.95 1.11 -24.82
CA SER A 62 -1.23 -0.13 -24.51
C SER A 62 -1.12 -0.41 -23.00
N TYR A 63 -2.25 -0.46 -22.30
CA TYR A 63 -2.30 -0.72 -20.86
C TYR A 63 -1.90 -2.15 -20.49
N SER A 64 -2.06 -3.10 -21.41
CA SER A 64 -1.64 -4.50 -21.21
C SER A 64 -0.13 -4.66 -21.13
N THR A 65 0.63 -3.89 -21.92
CA THR A 65 2.10 -3.86 -21.83
C THR A 65 2.55 -2.94 -20.69
N GLY A 66 1.75 -1.93 -20.38
CA GLY A 66 2.03 -0.91 -19.37
C GLY A 66 2.94 0.20 -19.91
N PHE A 67 3.11 0.31 -21.23
CA PHE A 67 3.95 1.35 -21.83
C PHE A 67 3.41 1.74 -23.20
N GLN A 68 3.32 3.05 -23.44
CA GLN A 68 3.05 3.61 -24.75
C GLN A 68 3.80 4.93 -24.89
N ASN A 69 4.19 5.22 -26.13
CA ASN A 69 4.70 6.53 -26.53
C ASN A 69 3.92 7.05 -27.73
N ALA A 70 4.00 8.36 -27.96
CA ALA A 70 3.47 9.01 -29.13
C ALA A 70 4.22 10.33 -29.40
N THR A 71 4.18 10.76 -30.66
CA THR A 71 4.71 12.06 -31.09
C THR A 71 3.65 12.76 -31.93
N VAL A 72 3.43 14.05 -31.66
CA VAL A 72 2.48 14.89 -32.38
C VAL A 72 3.18 16.15 -32.88
N GLY A 73 2.91 16.54 -34.12
CA GLY A 73 3.48 17.74 -34.74
C GLY A 73 4.90 17.57 -35.27
N ARG A 74 5.50 18.70 -35.67
CA ARG A 74 6.88 18.83 -36.19
C ARG A 74 7.53 20.05 -35.56
N ASP A 75 8.84 20.16 -35.66
CA ASP A 75 9.55 21.34 -35.16
C ASP A 75 8.99 22.64 -35.78
N PRO A 76 8.81 23.71 -34.98
CA PRO A 76 9.19 23.88 -33.57
C PRO A 76 8.12 23.43 -32.53
N ASP A 77 6.98 22.91 -32.98
CA ASP A 77 5.80 22.58 -32.16
C ASP A 77 5.63 21.08 -31.90
N ARG A 78 6.67 20.27 -32.13
CA ARG A 78 6.65 18.83 -31.84
C ARG A 78 6.47 18.59 -30.35
N VAL A 79 5.67 17.59 -30.01
CA VAL A 79 5.54 17.07 -28.64
C VAL A 79 5.73 15.57 -28.68
N THR A 80 6.66 15.07 -27.88
CA THR A 80 6.90 13.63 -27.69
C THR A 80 6.52 13.28 -26.26
N GLY A 81 5.76 12.22 -26.05
CA GLY A 81 5.39 11.79 -24.71
C GLY A 81 5.18 10.30 -24.60
N LEU A 82 5.17 9.84 -23.37
CA LEU A 82 5.01 8.45 -23.01
C LEU A 82 4.36 8.30 -21.63
N PHE A 83 3.81 7.12 -21.37
CA PHE A 83 3.54 6.67 -20.02
C PHE A 83 4.25 5.36 -19.74
N LEU A 84 4.56 5.12 -18.47
CA LEU A 84 5.06 3.85 -17.97
C LEU A 84 4.29 3.47 -16.71
N CYS A 85 3.60 2.35 -16.72
CA CYS A 85 2.97 1.76 -15.56
C CYS A 85 3.92 0.78 -14.87
N ARG A 86 3.81 0.66 -13.56
CA ARG A 86 4.59 -0.29 -12.79
C ARG A 86 4.28 -1.72 -13.25
N GLY A 87 5.30 -2.56 -13.38
CA GLY A 87 5.13 -3.86 -14.03
C GLY A 87 4.12 -4.79 -13.34
N ASP A 88 3.96 -4.72 -12.02
CA ASP A 88 3.06 -5.58 -11.25
C ASP A 88 1.61 -5.09 -11.15
N VAL A 89 1.24 -4.00 -11.83
CA VAL A 89 -0.13 -3.47 -11.80
C VAL A 89 -1.00 -4.00 -12.95
N SER A 90 -2.30 -4.17 -12.69
CA SER A 90 -3.25 -4.62 -13.70
C SER A 90 -3.48 -3.55 -14.79
N PRO A 91 -3.93 -3.93 -16.00
CA PRO A 91 -4.25 -2.97 -17.06
C PRO A 91 -5.28 -1.91 -16.64
N GLU A 92 -6.23 -2.26 -15.78
CA GLU A 92 -7.26 -1.36 -15.26
C GLU A 92 -6.65 -0.31 -14.32
N VAL A 93 -5.74 -0.73 -13.43
CA VAL A 93 -5.00 0.17 -12.53
C VAL A 93 -4.10 1.09 -13.34
N CYS A 94 -3.39 0.55 -14.32
CA CYS A 94 -2.56 1.32 -15.25
C CYS A 94 -3.38 2.38 -15.98
N ARG A 95 -4.51 2.00 -16.58
CA ARG A 95 -5.44 2.91 -17.27
C ARG A 95 -5.94 4.02 -16.35
N SER A 96 -6.38 3.67 -15.15
CA SER A 96 -6.86 4.64 -14.16
C SER A 96 -5.76 5.64 -13.80
N CYS A 97 -4.53 5.17 -13.59
CA CYS A 97 -3.39 6.02 -13.27
C CYS A 97 -3.01 6.97 -14.40
N VAL A 98 -2.95 6.48 -15.64
CA VAL A 98 -2.60 7.31 -16.80
C VAL A 98 -3.68 8.37 -17.07
N ALA A 99 -4.95 7.99 -17.02
CA ALA A 99 -6.06 8.93 -17.22
C ALA A 99 -6.05 10.04 -16.16
N TYR A 100 -5.81 9.68 -14.89
CA TYR A 100 -5.69 10.64 -13.80
C TYR A 100 -4.48 11.58 -14.00
N SER A 101 -3.32 11.00 -14.35
CA SER A 101 -2.09 11.76 -14.60
C SER A 101 -2.27 12.79 -15.72
N VAL A 102 -2.93 12.39 -16.82
CA VAL A 102 -3.24 13.28 -17.94
C VAL A 102 -4.19 14.41 -17.53
N ASN A 103 -5.22 14.11 -16.73
CA ASN A 103 -6.16 15.13 -16.27
C ASN A 103 -5.50 16.18 -15.36
N GLU A 104 -4.56 15.75 -14.51
CA GLU A 104 -3.89 16.62 -13.53
C GLU A 104 -2.68 17.37 -14.09
N THR A 105 -2.10 16.93 -15.22
CA THR A 105 -0.80 17.43 -15.68
C THR A 105 -0.77 18.93 -15.90
N LEU A 106 -1.84 19.50 -16.48
CA LEU A 106 -1.92 20.94 -16.76
C LEU A 106 -2.26 21.78 -15.52
N SER A 107 -2.73 21.15 -14.45
CA SER A 107 -2.87 21.83 -13.15
C SER A 107 -1.53 21.88 -12.41
N ARG A 108 -0.65 20.90 -12.63
CA ARG A 108 0.65 20.79 -11.94
C ARG A 108 1.77 21.51 -12.70
N CYS A 109 1.80 21.36 -14.01
CA CYS A 109 2.74 22.02 -14.92
C CYS A 109 1.95 22.81 -15.99
N PRO A 110 1.55 24.07 -15.70
CA PRO A 110 0.61 24.81 -16.54
C PRO A 110 1.11 25.14 -17.94
N ASN A 111 2.41 25.38 -18.10
CA ASN A 111 2.96 25.95 -19.33
C ASN A 111 4.37 25.45 -19.68
N GLU A 112 4.92 24.49 -18.95
CA GLU A 112 6.24 23.93 -19.19
C GLU A 112 6.21 22.93 -20.36
N LYS A 113 7.24 22.97 -21.19
CA LYS A 113 7.38 22.06 -22.32
C LYS A 113 8.00 20.73 -21.93
N GLU A 114 8.63 20.60 -20.76
CA GLU A 114 9.26 19.36 -20.29
C GLU A 114 8.74 19.00 -18.91
N VAL A 115 8.07 17.85 -18.84
CA VAL A 115 7.28 17.45 -17.69
C VAL A 115 7.41 15.96 -17.44
N VAL A 116 7.55 15.61 -16.17
CA VAL A 116 7.43 14.24 -15.67
C VAL A 116 6.57 14.24 -14.40
N LEU A 117 5.51 13.43 -14.38
CA LEU A 117 4.68 13.17 -13.21
C LEU A 117 4.89 11.74 -12.76
N TYR A 118 5.13 11.54 -11.46
CA TYR A 118 5.30 10.24 -10.83
C TYR A 118 4.18 9.98 -9.84
N TYR A 119 3.51 8.85 -10.04
CA TYR A 119 2.58 8.21 -9.10
C TYR A 119 3.16 6.85 -8.68
N GLU A 120 2.64 6.24 -7.63
CA GLU A 120 3.08 4.90 -7.20
C GLU A 120 2.82 3.82 -8.28
N GLU A 121 1.76 3.99 -9.08
CA GLU A 121 1.32 3.03 -10.09
C GLU A 121 1.81 3.34 -11.51
N CYS A 122 2.09 4.60 -11.84
CA CYS A 122 2.53 5.00 -13.18
C CYS A 122 3.32 6.31 -13.21
N MET A 123 3.96 6.56 -14.35
CA MET A 123 4.63 7.80 -14.72
C MET A 123 4.06 8.32 -16.04
N LEU A 124 3.86 9.63 -16.14
CA LEU A 124 3.52 10.35 -17.37
C LEU A 124 4.64 11.33 -17.69
N ARG A 125 5.12 11.35 -18.94
CA ARG A 125 6.20 12.23 -19.37
C ARG A 125 5.94 12.81 -20.76
N TYR A 126 6.28 14.08 -20.94
CA TYR A 126 6.33 14.70 -22.27
C TYR A 126 7.41 15.77 -22.37
N SER A 127 7.88 16.01 -23.59
CA SER A 127 8.87 17.02 -23.94
C SER A 127 8.63 17.57 -25.36
N HIS A 128 9.15 18.77 -25.63
CA HIS A 128 9.30 19.29 -26.99
C HIS A 128 10.45 18.60 -27.77
N ARG A 129 11.39 17.97 -27.05
CA ARG A 129 12.49 17.20 -27.63
C ARG A 129 12.06 15.76 -27.91
N ASN A 130 12.87 15.04 -28.68
CA ASN A 130 12.72 13.59 -28.74
C ASN A 130 13.28 12.98 -27.44
N ILE A 131 12.44 12.24 -26.72
CA ILE A 131 12.77 11.59 -25.43
C ILE A 131 12.72 10.06 -25.53
N LEU A 132 12.48 9.51 -26.72
CA LEU A 132 12.42 8.07 -26.95
C LEU A 132 13.83 7.52 -27.19
N SER A 133 14.08 6.32 -26.68
CA SER A 133 15.34 5.58 -26.78
C SER A 133 16.58 6.38 -26.34
N THR A 134 16.38 7.35 -25.43
CA THR A 134 17.46 8.18 -24.88
C THR A 134 17.46 8.11 -23.36
N LEU A 135 18.66 7.98 -22.78
CA LEU A 135 18.82 8.00 -21.34
C LEU A 135 18.75 9.43 -20.82
N VAL A 136 17.77 9.67 -19.96
CA VAL A 136 17.52 10.95 -19.31
C VAL A 136 17.40 10.74 -17.80
N TYR A 137 18.20 11.52 -17.07
CA TYR A 137 18.23 11.58 -15.61
C TYR A 137 17.59 12.89 -15.07
N GLU A 138 17.44 13.92 -15.91
CA GLU A 138 16.84 15.19 -15.49
C GLU A 138 15.38 15.03 -15.06
N GLY A 139 15.01 15.60 -13.91
CA GLY A 139 13.68 15.42 -13.32
C GLY A 139 13.53 14.12 -12.51
N GLY A 140 14.64 13.48 -12.15
CA GLY A 140 14.64 12.40 -11.17
C GLY A 140 14.57 12.90 -9.72
N PHE A 141 14.26 11.97 -8.81
CA PHE A 141 14.17 12.24 -7.38
C PHE A 141 14.37 10.96 -6.57
N PHE A 142 14.87 11.10 -5.35
CA PHE A 142 15.07 9.98 -4.43
C PHE A 142 14.27 10.15 -3.15
N MET A 143 13.96 9.03 -2.51
CA MET A 143 13.39 8.98 -1.17
C MET A 143 14.00 7.79 -0.44
N PHE A 144 14.23 7.96 0.86
CA PHE A 144 14.73 6.92 1.74
C PHE A 144 14.10 7.05 3.12
N ASN A 145 14.18 5.99 3.92
CA ASN A 145 13.65 5.92 5.27
C ASN A 145 14.78 5.89 6.33
N GLY A 146 14.51 5.30 7.50
CA GLY A 146 15.45 5.23 8.62
C GLY A 146 16.74 4.46 8.32
N ASN A 147 17.74 4.63 9.18
CA ASN A 147 19.00 3.90 9.08
C ASN A 147 18.80 2.43 9.48
N ILE A 148 19.57 1.55 8.85
CA ILE A 148 19.85 0.24 9.44
C ILE A 148 20.73 0.42 10.69
N SER A 149 20.72 -0.56 11.60
CA SER A 149 21.64 -0.54 12.75
C SER A 149 23.09 -0.55 12.27
N SER A 150 23.93 0.33 12.84
CA SER A 150 25.32 0.54 12.38
C SER A 150 26.18 -0.73 12.40
N ASN A 151 25.90 -1.66 13.32
CA ASN A 151 26.59 -2.94 13.40
C ASN A 151 26.20 -3.95 12.30
N GLN A 152 25.23 -3.63 11.44
CA GLN A 152 24.76 -4.48 10.34
C GLN A 152 24.92 -3.79 8.98
N GLU A 153 25.49 -2.58 8.93
CA GLU A 153 25.55 -1.71 7.75
C GLU A 153 26.21 -2.42 6.56
N ASP A 154 27.46 -2.84 6.69
CA ASP A 154 28.20 -3.50 5.60
C ASP A 154 27.48 -4.75 5.05
N ARG A 155 26.96 -5.60 5.95
CA ARG A 155 26.23 -6.82 5.56
C ARG A 155 24.92 -6.48 4.84
N PHE A 156 24.26 -5.42 5.27
CA PHE A 156 23.01 -4.98 4.68
C PHE A 156 23.25 -4.36 3.29
N GLU A 157 24.24 -3.48 3.18
CA GLU A 157 24.62 -2.87 1.91
C GLU A 157 25.01 -3.91 0.86
N ASP A 158 25.82 -4.90 1.24
CA ASP A 158 26.19 -6.01 0.36
C ASP A 158 24.98 -6.82 -0.11
N LEU A 159 24.05 -7.13 0.81
CA LEU A 159 22.81 -7.83 0.46
C LEU A 159 21.97 -7.01 -0.52
N VAL A 160 21.75 -5.73 -0.24
CA VAL A 160 20.92 -4.86 -1.10
C VAL A 160 21.57 -4.70 -2.46
N SER A 161 22.86 -4.37 -2.51
CA SER A 161 23.61 -4.20 -3.75
C SER A 161 23.55 -5.48 -4.61
N THR A 162 23.92 -6.63 -4.05
CA THR A 162 23.93 -7.91 -4.78
C THR A 162 22.53 -8.28 -5.27
N THR A 163 21.51 -8.14 -4.42
CA THR A 163 20.13 -8.51 -4.76
C THR A 163 19.54 -7.60 -5.83
N MET A 164 19.73 -6.29 -5.72
CA MET A 164 19.20 -5.32 -6.67
C MET A 164 19.92 -5.39 -8.03
N ASN A 165 21.24 -5.63 -8.04
CA ASN A 165 21.99 -5.83 -9.28
C ASN A 165 21.53 -7.09 -10.03
N LYS A 166 21.25 -8.19 -9.31
CA LYS A 166 20.63 -9.39 -9.91
C LYS A 166 19.25 -9.08 -10.53
N ALA A 167 18.45 -8.23 -9.88
CA ALA A 167 17.17 -7.80 -10.44
C ALA A 167 17.36 -6.94 -11.70
N ALA A 168 18.39 -6.08 -11.73
CA ALA A 168 18.69 -5.24 -12.89
C ALA A 168 19.02 -6.07 -14.14
N ASP A 169 19.83 -7.13 -14.00
CA ASP A 169 20.14 -8.05 -15.09
C ASP A 169 18.89 -8.75 -15.65
N LYS A 170 17.99 -9.18 -14.76
CA LYS A 170 16.74 -9.84 -15.16
C LYS A 170 15.79 -8.85 -15.82
N ALA A 171 15.66 -7.64 -15.29
CA ALA A 171 14.83 -6.60 -15.87
C ALA A 171 15.33 -6.19 -17.26
N ALA A 172 16.63 -5.94 -17.44
CA ALA A 172 17.20 -5.52 -18.73
C ALA A 172 16.96 -6.53 -19.87
N ASN A 173 16.86 -7.82 -19.53
CA ASN A 173 16.55 -8.92 -20.46
C ASN A 173 15.05 -9.16 -20.67
N SER A 174 14.19 -8.59 -19.84
CA SER A 174 12.73 -8.71 -19.97
C SER A 174 12.18 -7.75 -21.02
N SER A 175 11.17 -8.17 -21.78
CA SER A 175 10.47 -7.30 -22.73
C SER A 175 9.78 -6.11 -22.04
N ARG A 176 9.31 -6.30 -20.81
CA ARG A 176 8.69 -5.23 -19.99
C ARG A 176 9.71 -4.38 -19.24
N LYS A 177 11.00 -4.70 -19.36
CA LYS A 177 12.10 -4.05 -18.64
C LYS A 177 11.86 -3.92 -17.13
N PHE A 178 11.21 -4.91 -16.54
CA PHE A 178 10.72 -4.91 -15.17
C PHE A 178 11.11 -6.20 -14.47
N TYR A 179 11.50 -6.11 -13.20
CA TYR A 179 11.72 -7.28 -12.36
C TYR A 179 11.52 -6.95 -10.88
N THR A 180 10.96 -7.92 -10.14
CA THR A 180 10.84 -7.91 -8.69
C THR A 180 11.64 -9.04 -8.10
N ILE A 181 12.25 -8.81 -6.93
CA ILE A 181 13.07 -9.81 -6.25
C ILE A 181 12.79 -9.79 -4.74
N LYS A 182 12.98 -10.95 -4.12
CA LYS A 182 12.91 -11.14 -2.67
C LYS A 182 14.16 -11.86 -2.20
N ALA A 183 14.75 -11.38 -1.12
CA ALA A 183 15.88 -12.04 -0.46
C ALA A 183 15.67 -12.07 1.05
N ASN A 184 16.25 -13.05 1.74
CA ASN A 184 16.19 -13.13 3.19
C ASN A 184 17.26 -12.19 3.79
N TRP A 185 16.83 -11.24 4.61
CA TRP A 185 17.74 -10.38 5.37
C TRP A 185 18.07 -10.99 6.73
N THR A 186 17.04 -11.45 7.44
CA THR A 186 17.14 -12.23 8.67
C THR A 186 16.21 -13.44 8.58
N ALA A 187 16.18 -14.27 9.63
CA ALA A 187 15.23 -15.39 9.71
C ALA A 187 13.76 -14.94 9.64
N LEU A 188 13.46 -13.68 10.00
CA LEU A 188 12.09 -13.15 10.11
C LEU A 188 11.81 -11.97 9.18
N GLN A 189 12.83 -11.43 8.49
CA GLN A 189 12.69 -10.25 7.65
C GLN A 189 13.24 -10.51 6.26
N SER A 190 12.50 -10.09 5.25
CA SER A 190 12.91 -10.16 3.85
C SER A 190 13.17 -8.76 3.30
N LEU A 191 14.16 -8.69 2.42
CA LEU A 191 14.36 -7.57 1.51
C LEU A 191 13.48 -7.78 0.27
N TYR A 192 12.71 -6.76 -0.09
CA TYR A 192 11.90 -6.70 -1.30
C TYR A 192 12.48 -5.65 -2.23
N GLY A 193 12.78 -6.04 -3.47
CA GLY A 193 13.38 -5.17 -4.49
C GLY A 193 12.55 -5.12 -5.76
N LEU A 194 12.52 -3.97 -6.41
CA LEU A 194 11.86 -3.72 -7.68
C LEU A 194 12.72 -2.78 -8.52
N VAL A 195 12.90 -3.13 -9.79
CA VAL A 195 13.59 -2.29 -10.76
C VAL A 195 12.81 -2.24 -12.06
N GLN A 196 12.83 -1.10 -12.74
CA GLN A 196 12.13 -0.93 -14.01
C GLN A 196 12.79 0.10 -14.92
N CYS A 197 12.86 -0.16 -16.22
CA CYS A 197 13.19 0.84 -17.25
C CYS A 197 12.00 1.12 -18.16
N THR A 198 12.06 2.20 -18.93
CA THR A 198 11.15 2.37 -20.06
C THR A 198 11.47 1.33 -21.16
N PRO A 199 10.48 0.59 -21.68
CA PRO A 199 10.69 -0.47 -22.69
C PRO A 199 11.33 -0.06 -24.02
N ASP A 200 11.36 1.23 -24.35
CA ASP A 200 12.02 1.80 -25.53
C ASP A 200 13.55 1.84 -25.44
N LEU A 201 14.12 1.51 -24.28
CA LEU A 201 15.57 1.42 -24.09
C LEU A 201 16.15 0.08 -24.52
N THR A 202 17.39 0.13 -25.01
CA THR A 202 18.18 -1.08 -25.27
C THR A 202 18.45 -1.84 -23.98
N ARG A 203 18.86 -3.12 -24.08
CA ARG A 203 19.33 -3.88 -22.91
C ARG A 203 20.47 -3.14 -22.20
N TYR A 204 21.44 -2.64 -22.96
CA TYR A 204 22.62 -1.96 -22.43
C TYR A 204 22.24 -0.67 -21.68
N ASP A 205 21.42 0.19 -22.28
CA ASP A 205 21.01 1.44 -21.67
C ASP A 205 20.15 1.23 -20.42
N CYS A 206 19.23 0.26 -20.47
CA CYS A 206 18.44 -0.10 -19.29
C CYS A 206 19.35 -0.57 -18.15
N LEU A 207 20.29 -1.47 -18.41
CA LEU A 207 21.21 -1.97 -17.38
C LEU A 207 22.07 -0.84 -16.80
N ARG A 208 22.63 0.04 -17.65
CA ARG A 208 23.39 1.21 -17.23
C ARG A 208 22.57 2.14 -16.33
N CYS A 209 21.31 2.39 -16.70
CA CYS A 209 20.41 3.24 -15.92
C CYS A 209 20.07 2.60 -14.56
N LEU A 210 19.83 1.29 -14.52
CA LEU A 210 19.50 0.59 -13.29
C LEU A 210 20.69 0.51 -12.34
N HIS A 211 21.90 0.23 -12.81
CA HIS A 211 23.10 0.30 -11.97
C HIS A 211 23.27 1.70 -11.37
N GLN A 212 23.17 2.75 -12.18
CA GLN A 212 23.24 4.13 -11.68
C GLN A 212 22.11 4.46 -10.69
N SER A 213 20.94 3.84 -10.84
CA SER A 213 19.85 3.98 -9.87
C SER A 213 20.16 3.27 -8.56
N ILE A 214 20.78 2.09 -8.60
CA ILE A 214 21.14 1.32 -7.41
C ILE A 214 22.26 2.03 -6.66
N ASP A 215 23.31 2.46 -7.37
CA ASP A 215 24.46 3.18 -6.81
C ASP A 215 24.06 4.55 -6.23
N GLY A 216 23.01 5.16 -6.76
CA GLY A 216 22.50 6.45 -6.29
C GLY A 216 21.57 6.38 -5.06
N ILE A 217 21.19 5.17 -4.62
CA ILE A 217 20.36 4.99 -3.42
C ILE A 217 21.29 4.75 -2.21
N PRO A 218 21.08 5.44 -1.07
CA PRO A 218 21.78 5.09 0.16
C PRO A 218 21.42 3.65 0.59
N LEU A 219 22.40 2.74 0.57
CA LEU A 219 22.18 1.32 0.85
C LEU A 219 22.16 1.00 2.34
N ASN A 220 22.65 1.90 3.20
CA ASN A 220 22.58 1.82 4.66
C ASN A 220 21.20 2.19 5.28
N ARG A 221 20.13 2.17 4.48
CA ARG A 221 18.77 2.55 4.92
C ARG A 221 17.85 1.33 4.93
N ILE A 222 16.79 1.35 5.71
CA ILE A 222 15.78 0.26 5.72
C ILE A 222 15.06 0.15 4.36
N GLY A 223 15.09 1.20 3.57
CA GLY A 223 14.45 1.29 2.27
C GLY A 223 14.87 2.56 1.56
N GLY A 224 14.94 2.45 0.24
CA GLY A 224 15.40 3.50 -0.62
C GLY A 224 14.83 3.34 -2.02
N ARG A 225 14.52 4.47 -2.64
CA ARG A 225 13.96 4.53 -3.99
C ARG A 225 14.55 5.71 -4.73
N LEU A 226 15.00 5.47 -5.95
CA LEU A 226 15.48 6.49 -6.88
C LEU A 226 14.72 6.33 -8.19
N PHE A 227 14.09 7.43 -8.60
CA PHE A 227 13.37 7.53 -9.86
C PHE A 227 14.16 8.41 -10.81
N TRP A 228 14.43 7.87 -11.99
CA TRP A 228 14.77 8.63 -13.18
C TRP A 228 13.61 8.55 -14.18
N PRO A 229 13.51 9.52 -15.10
CA PRO A 229 12.53 9.43 -16.19
C PRO A 229 12.68 8.19 -17.08
N SER A 230 13.86 7.56 -17.07
CA SER A 230 14.23 6.43 -17.94
C SER A 230 14.22 5.09 -17.20
N CYS A 231 14.39 5.10 -15.88
CA CYS A 231 14.36 3.90 -15.05
C CYS A 231 14.21 4.23 -13.57
N ASN A 232 13.88 3.25 -12.75
CA ASN A 232 13.83 3.41 -11.30
C ASN A 232 14.26 2.13 -10.58
N ALA A 233 14.71 2.30 -9.35
CA ALA A 233 15.03 1.23 -8.42
C ALA A 233 14.39 1.53 -7.06
N ARG A 234 13.83 0.51 -6.41
CA ARG A 234 13.27 0.59 -5.06
C ARG A 234 13.55 -0.69 -4.29
N TYR A 235 14.00 -0.55 -3.05
CA TYR A 235 14.03 -1.64 -2.09
C TYR A 235 13.38 -1.21 -0.77
N GLU A 236 12.77 -2.17 -0.08
CA GLU A 236 12.15 -1.99 1.24
C GLU A 236 12.21 -3.31 2.03
N LEU A 237 12.07 -3.24 3.35
CA LEU A 237 11.90 -4.43 4.22
C LEU A 237 10.43 -4.85 4.42
N TYR A 238 9.50 -4.29 3.64
CA TYR A 238 8.10 -4.70 3.58
C TYR A 238 7.69 -4.91 2.12
N LEU A 239 6.69 -5.76 1.89
CA LEU A 239 6.16 -6.02 0.56
C LEU A 239 5.39 -4.79 0.03
N PHE A 240 5.73 -4.32 -1.17
CA PHE A 240 5.09 -3.15 -1.81
C PHE A 240 4.66 -3.39 -3.28
N PHE A 241 4.78 -4.63 -3.77
CA PHE A 241 4.37 -5.03 -5.11
C PHE A 241 3.50 -6.30 -5.06
N ASN A 242 2.77 -6.58 -6.14
CA ASN A 242 1.95 -7.79 -6.24
C ASN A 242 2.81 -9.02 -6.58
N GLU A 243 2.86 -10.02 -5.70
CA GLU A 243 3.58 -11.29 -5.94
C GLU A 243 2.83 -12.21 -6.94
N ASN A 244 1.51 -12.03 -7.12
CA ASN A 244 0.73 -12.93 -7.98
C ASN A 244 0.90 -12.64 -9.47
N ASP A 245 1.14 -11.38 -9.84
CA ASP A 245 1.34 -10.96 -11.24
C ASP A 245 2.81 -11.10 -11.70
N THR A 246 3.69 -11.60 -10.82
CA THR A 246 5.15 -11.68 -11.03
C THR A 246 5.69 -13.11 -11.09
N ARG A 247 4.84 -14.13 -11.26
CA ARG A 247 5.29 -15.53 -11.39
C ARG A 247 6.14 -15.73 -12.65
N THR A 248 7.45 -15.59 -12.49
CA THR A 248 8.44 -16.26 -13.32
C THR A 248 8.19 -17.78 -13.23
N PRO A 249 8.28 -18.53 -14.35
CA PRO A 249 8.27 -19.99 -14.30
C PRO A 249 9.37 -20.47 -13.33
N PRO A 250 9.12 -21.49 -12.50
CA PRO A 250 10.14 -22.01 -11.60
C PRO A 250 11.39 -22.40 -12.39
N GLU A 251 12.55 -22.00 -11.88
CA GLU A 251 13.87 -22.43 -12.37
C GLU A 251 13.86 -23.96 -12.51
N GLN A 252 13.90 -24.44 -13.76
CA GLN A 252 14.13 -25.84 -14.08
C GLN A 252 15.46 -26.23 -13.46
N HIS A 253 15.40 -26.91 -12.31
CA HIS A 253 16.54 -27.64 -11.79
C HIS A 253 16.93 -28.68 -12.84
N ALA A 254 18.21 -28.65 -13.23
CA ALA A 254 18.80 -29.64 -14.10
C ALA A 254 18.58 -31.06 -13.53
N PRO A 255 18.29 -32.07 -14.36
CA PRO A 255 18.07 -33.43 -13.89
C PRO A 255 19.38 -34.02 -13.34
N SER A 256 19.33 -34.53 -12.13
CA SER A 256 20.36 -35.38 -11.53
C SER A 256 20.45 -36.75 -12.25
N PRO A 257 21.59 -37.46 -12.18
CA PRO A 257 21.85 -38.66 -12.96
C PRO A 257 20.97 -39.85 -12.51
N PRO A 258 20.63 -40.80 -13.41
CA PRO A 258 19.76 -41.91 -13.08
C PRO A 258 20.49 -42.98 -12.26
N GLN A 259 19.87 -43.43 -11.17
CA GLN A 259 20.25 -44.63 -10.42
C GLN A 259 19.15 -45.72 -10.61
N PRO A 260 19.50 -47.02 -10.68
CA PRO A 260 18.65 -48.05 -11.31
C PRO A 260 17.45 -48.49 -10.46
N SER A 261 16.35 -48.80 -11.14
CA SER A 261 15.12 -49.36 -10.56
C SER A 261 15.25 -50.84 -10.19
N PRO A 262 14.59 -51.32 -9.11
CA PRO A 262 14.27 -52.73 -8.91
C PRO A 262 12.90 -53.13 -9.50
N LEU A 263 12.81 -54.42 -9.85
CA LEU A 263 11.75 -55.15 -10.56
C LEU A 263 10.34 -55.13 -9.92
N PRO A 264 9.26 -55.40 -10.70
CA PRO A 264 7.89 -55.51 -10.19
C PRO A 264 7.49 -56.96 -9.84
N PRO A 265 6.55 -57.17 -8.89
CA PRO A 265 5.85 -58.45 -8.70
C PRO A 265 4.50 -58.52 -9.46
N PRO A 266 3.92 -59.74 -9.63
CA PRO A 266 2.94 -60.07 -10.67
C PRO A 266 1.46 -59.92 -10.24
N PRO A 267 0.49 -60.04 -11.18
CA PRO A 267 -0.94 -59.84 -10.92
C PRO A 267 -1.76 -61.14 -10.87
N ALA A 268 -2.79 -61.15 -10.02
CA ALA A 268 -4.01 -61.99 -10.07
C ALA A 268 -4.96 -61.45 -8.98
N SER A 269 -6.30 -61.43 -9.04
CA SER A 269 -7.30 -62.05 -9.90
C SER A 269 -8.68 -61.39 -9.66
N THR A 270 -9.49 -61.31 -10.73
CA THR A 270 -10.96 -61.46 -10.86
C THR A 270 -11.65 -62.26 -9.73
N SER A 271 -12.91 -62.13 -9.28
CA SER A 271 -14.25 -61.63 -9.71
C SER A 271 -15.24 -61.92 -8.53
N PRO A 272 -16.60 -61.86 -8.58
CA PRO A 272 -17.57 -61.00 -9.29
C PRO A 272 -18.76 -60.48 -8.40
N VAL A 273 -19.48 -59.49 -8.95
CA VAL A 273 -20.96 -59.29 -9.01
C VAL A 273 -21.86 -59.74 -7.84
N SER A 274 -22.66 -58.79 -7.32
CA SER A 274 -24.10 -59.06 -7.13
C SER A 274 -24.94 -57.81 -7.41
N SER A 275 -25.88 -58.00 -8.33
CA SER A 275 -26.94 -57.10 -8.75
C SER A 275 -28.13 -57.18 -7.81
N LEU A 276 -28.80 -56.05 -7.55
CA LEU A 276 -30.23 -56.05 -7.32
C LEU A 276 -30.86 -54.77 -7.90
N THR A 277 -31.61 -54.96 -8.98
CA THR A 277 -32.58 -54.03 -9.54
C THR A 277 -33.84 -54.00 -8.66
N ARG A 278 -34.38 -52.81 -8.39
CA ARG A 278 -35.84 -52.64 -8.34
C ARG A 278 -36.26 -51.22 -8.70
N THR A 279 -37.23 -51.20 -9.59
CA THR A 279 -37.88 -50.11 -10.32
C THR A 279 -38.74 -49.15 -9.48
N GLY A 280 -38.63 -47.86 -9.80
CA GLY A 280 -39.77 -46.98 -10.16
C GLY A 280 -40.61 -46.34 -9.04
N LYS A 281 -40.62 -45.00 -8.99
CA LYS A 281 -41.86 -44.19 -9.03
C LYS A 281 -41.56 -42.68 -9.11
N HIS A 282 -42.14 -42.05 -10.12
CA HIS A 282 -42.28 -40.60 -10.29
C HIS A 282 -43.38 -40.09 -9.34
N HIS A 283 -43.14 -39.02 -8.58
CA HIS A 283 -44.22 -38.19 -8.02
C HIS A 283 -43.72 -36.77 -7.78
N GLU A 284 -44.43 -35.81 -8.37
CA GLU A 284 -44.31 -34.37 -8.18
C GLU A 284 -44.38 -33.98 -6.70
N ASN A 285 -43.51 -33.06 -6.26
CA ASN A 285 -43.75 -32.03 -5.24
C ASN A 285 -42.46 -31.20 -5.01
N SER A 286 -41.96 -30.52 -6.05
CA SER A 286 -40.75 -29.68 -5.99
C SER A 286 -41.04 -28.20 -6.23
N LYS A 287 -42.12 -27.68 -5.63
CA LYS A 287 -42.36 -26.22 -5.58
C LYS A 287 -42.26 -25.65 -4.16
N VAL A 288 -42.65 -26.43 -3.14
CA VAL A 288 -42.60 -25.99 -1.73
C VAL A 288 -41.16 -25.93 -1.18
N LEU A 289 -40.30 -26.88 -1.55
CA LEU A 289 -38.90 -26.90 -1.12
C LEU A 289 -38.08 -25.73 -1.72
N ILE A 290 -38.36 -25.36 -2.98
CA ILE A 290 -37.69 -24.24 -3.64
C ILE A 290 -38.10 -22.91 -2.99
N VAL A 291 -39.39 -22.72 -2.66
CA VAL A 291 -39.86 -21.52 -1.97
C VAL A 291 -39.24 -21.37 -0.57
N ALA A 292 -39.12 -22.47 0.19
CA ALA A 292 -38.50 -22.43 1.52
C ALA A 292 -37.00 -22.04 1.45
N ILE A 293 -36.25 -22.57 0.48
CA ILE A 293 -34.83 -22.22 0.28
C ILE A 293 -34.68 -20.76 -0.15
N VAL A 294 -35.52 -20.28 -1.07
CA VAL A 294 -35.49 -18.90 -1.55
C VAL A 294 -35.84 -17.92 -0.42
N VAL A 295 -36.86 -18.20 0.40
CA VAL A 295 -37.20 -17.38 1.56
C VAL A 295 -36.06 -17.37 2.58
N GLY A 296 -35.45 -18.52 2.85
CA GLY A 296 -34.29 -18.61 3.75
C GLY A 296 -33.10 -17.78 3.28
N ILE A 297 -32.79 -17.83 1.98
CA ILE A 297 -31.70 -17.04 1.38
C ILE A 297 -32.02 -15.54 1.44
N VAL A 298 -33.26 -15.13 1.14
CA VAL A 298 -33.67 -13.72 1.19
C VAL A 298 -33.57 -13.18 2.62
N VAL A 299 -34.02 -13.94 3.62
CA VAL A 299 -33.92 -13.53 5.03
C VAL A 299 -32.45 -13.44 5.47
N ALA A 300 -31.61 -14.41 5.09
CA ALA A 300 -30.18 -14.38 5.40
C ALA A 300 -29.48 -13.17 4.77
N VAL A 301 -29.80 -12.83 3.51
CA VAL A 301 -29.28 -11.65 2.81
C VAL A 301 -29.75 -10.36 3.48
N LEU A 302 -31.02 -10.27 3.88
CA LEU A 302 -31.54 -9.09 4.60
C LEU A 302 -30.87 -8.90 5.97
N ILE A 303 -30.63 -9.98 6.72
CA ILE A 303 -29.90 -9.94 7.98
C ILE A 303 -28.44 -9.53 7.75
N PHE A 304 -27.81 -10.04 6.69
CA PHE A 304 -26.45 -9.67 6.32
C PHE A 304 -26.34 -8.20 5.89
N ILE A 305 -27.31 -7.70 5.12
CA ILE A 305 -27.40 -6.27 4.75
C ILE A 305 -27.65 -5.42 6.00
N ALA A 306 -28.56 -5.80 6.88
CA ALA A 306 -28.82 -5.07 8.12
C ALA A 306 -27.57 -5.06 9.03
N GLY A 307 -26.88 -6.18 9.16
CA GLY A 307 -25.60 -6.29 9.87
C GLY A 307 -24.52 -5.43 9.23
N TYR A 308 -24.38 -5.46 7.91
CA TYR A 308 -23.44 -4.63 7.18
C TYR A 308 -23.77 -3.14 7.31
N CYS A 309 -25.03 -2.73 7.20
CA CYS A 309 -25.46 -1.35 7.41
C CYS A 309 -25.25 -0.89 8.87
N PHE A 310 -25.43 -1.78 9.84
CA PHE A 310 -25.15 -1.50 11.24
C PHE A 310 -23.64 -1.34 11.51
N LEU A 311 -22.80 -2.19 10.90
CA LEU A 311 -21.34 -2.10 10.96
C LEU A 311 -20.81 -0.88 10.18
N ALA A 312 -21.37 -0.57 9.01
CA ALA A 312 -21.03 0.60 8.20
C ALA A 312 -21.42 1.91 8.89
N LYS A 313 -22.54 1.92 9.64
CA LYS A 313 -22.88 3.04 10.54
C LYS A 313 -21.88 3.20 11.69
N ARG A 314 -21.20 2.13 12.12
CA ARG A 314 -20.12 2.21 13.12
C ARG A 314 -18.80 2.74 12.53
N THR A 315 -18.46 2.40 11.29
CA THR A 315 -17.22 2.87 10.65
C THR A 315 -17.31 4.30 10.12
N LYS A 316 -18.50 4.80 9.78
CA LYS A 316 -18.70 6.19 9.31
C LYS A 316 -18.62 7.25 10.44
N LYS A 317 -18.44 6.84 11.70
CA LYS A 317 -18.38 7.75 12.86
C LYS A 317 -16.95 8.15 13.29
N THR A 318 -15.93 7.69 12.56
CA THR A 318 -14.52 7.79 13.01
C THR A 318 -13.67 8.80 12.21
N SER A 319 -14.19 9.37 11.11
CA SER A 319 -13.38 10.24 10.22
C SER A 319 -13.64 11.76 10.32
N ASP A 320 -14.73 12.23 10.95
CA ASP A 320 -15.12 13.66 10.99
C ASP A 320 -15.15 14.24 12.42
N ASN A 321 -14.17 13.93 13.27
CA ASN A 321 -14.15 14.41 14.67
C ASN A 321 -13.14 15.54 14.95
N ALA A 322 -12.48 16.08 13.94
CA ALA A 322 -11.48 17.12 14.16
C ALA A 322 -11.98 18.33 14.99
N PRO A 323 -13.21 18.86 14.81
CA PRO A 323 -13.72 19.95 15.66
C PRO A 323 -13.87 19.57 17.15
N ALA A 324 -14.04 18.28 17.47
CA ALA A 324 -14.29 17.82 18.83
C ALA A 324 -13.02 17.77 19.69
N PHE A 325 -11.83 17.58 19.10
CA PHE A 325 -10.58 17.46 19.84
C PHE A 325 -10.05 18.81 20.33
N TYR A 326 -10.17 19.87 19.52
CA TYR A 326 -9.81 21.24 19.91
C TYR A 326 -10.65 21.74 21.09
N ALA A 327 -11.96 21.44 21.07
CA ALA A 327 -12.85 21.78 22.18
C ALA A 327 -12.52 20.98 23.44
N ALA A 328 -12.23 19.68 23.31
CA ALA A 328 -11.95 18.81 24.44
C ALA A 328 -10.67 19.20 25.21
N THR A 329 -9.64 19.72 24.54
CA THR A 329 -8.38 20.14 25.17
C THR A 329 -8.34 21.62 25.56
N ASN A 330 -9.44 22.35 25.41
CA ASN A 330 -9.49 23.81 25.54
C ASN A 330 -8.42 24.49 24.68
N ASN A 331 -8.40 24.15 23.39
CA ASN A 331 -7.43 24.62 22.39
C ASN A 331 -5.97 24.36 22.78
N TYR A 332 -5.67 23.16 23.30
CA TYR A 332 -4.33 22.77 23.76
C TYR A 332 -3.74 23.73 24.80
N SER A 333 -4.56 24.17 25.76
CA SER A 333 -4.10 25.03 26.85
C SER A 333 -2.95 24.37 27.62
N GLU A 334 -1.91 25.14 27.94
CA GLU A 334 -0.78 24.66 28.76
C GLU A 334 -1.22 24.12 30.14
N ASN A 335 -2.33 24.64 30.68
CA ASN A 335 -2.92 24.13 31.93
C ASN A 335 -3.38 22.66 31.82
N ASN A 336 -3.61 22.18 30.60
CA ASN A 336 -4.01 20.82 30.30
C ASN A 336 -2.83 19.95 29.85
N LYS A 337 -1.61 20.48 29.72
CA LYS A 337 -0.43 19.71 29.32
C LYS A 337 -0.04 18.75 30.45
N ILE A 338 0.02 17.46 30.13
CA ILE A 338 0.30 16.38 31.09
C ILE A 338 1.61 15.64 30.81
N GLY A 339 2.25 15.89 29.67
CA GLY A 339 3.56 15.34 29.34
C GLY A 339 4.13 15.92 28.05
N GLU A 340 5.46 15.88 27.92
CA GLU A 340 6.20 16.30 26.73
C GLU A 340 7.43 15.41 26.59
N GLY A 341 7.79 15.06 25.36
CA GLY A 341 9.01 14.33 25.05
C GLY A 341 9.37 14.44 23.56
N GLY A 342 10.35 13.65 23.11
CA GLY A 342 10.83 13.67 21.72
C GLY A 342 9.77 13.35 20.66
N PHE A 343 8.63 12.80 21.09
CA PHE A 343 7.51 12.37 20.25
C PHE A 343 6.32 13.36 20.28
N GLY A 344 6.49 14.54 20.87
CA GLY A 344 5.47 15.59 20.94
C GLY A 344 4.87 15.78 22.33
N GLU A 345 3.75 16.50 22.36
CA GLU A 345 3.10 17.00 23.57
C GLU A 345 1.82 16.22 23.85
N VAL A 346 1.54 15.94 25.13
CA VAL A 346 0.34 15.23 25.57
C VAL A 346 -0.50 16.15 26.43
N TYR A 347 -1.76 16.32 26.06
CA TYR A 347 -2.73 17.15 26.76
C TYR A 347 -3.86 16.27 27.33
N LYS A 348 -4.32 16.59 28.53
CA LYS A 348 -5.59 16.08 29.05
C LYS A 348 -6.74 16.80 28.35
N GLY A 349 -7.73 16.05 27.90
CA GLY A 349 -8.97 16.61 27.36
C GLY A 349 -10.19 15.95 27.97
N THR A 350 -11.34 16.62 27.85
CA THR A 350 -12.63 16.09 28.27
C THR A 350 -13.65 16.32 27.16
N PHE A 351 -14.20 15.23 26.62
CA PHE A 351 -15.26 15.33 25.62
C PHE A 351 -16.56 15.87 26.23
N ALA A 352 -17.47 16.38 25.40
CA ALA A 352 -18.77 16.93 25.84
C ALA A 352 -19.64 15.92 26.62
N ASN A 353 -19.39 14.62 26.46
CA ASN A 353 -20.05 13.54 27.20
C ASN A 353 -19.35 13.20 28.53
N GLY A 354 -18.37 14.00 28.98
CA GLY A 354 -17.63 13.82 30.23
C GLY A 354 -16.48 12.81 30.18
N VAL A 355 -16.21 12.19 29.03
CA VAL A 355 -15.12 11.21 28.90
C VAL A 355 -13.77 11.93 28.86
N GLU A 356 -12.90 11.61 29.82
CA GLU A 356 -11.52 12.10 29.87
C GLU A 356 -10.62 11.33 28.89
N VAL A 357 -9.76 12.07 28.19
CA VAL A 357 -8.83 11.53 27.18
C VAL A 357 -7.43 12.13 27.30
N ALA A 358 -6.45 11.40 26.80
CA ALA A 358 -5.10 11.91 26.59
C ALA A 358 -4.89 12.16 25.09
N VAL A 359 -4.66 13.42 24.71
CA VAL A 359 -4.48 13.86 23.34
C VAL A 359 -3.00 14.12 23.09
N LYS A 360 -2.36 13.22 22.34
CA LYS A 360 -0.96 13.32 21.94
C LYS A 360 -0.87 14.02 20.59
N ARG A 361 -0.28 15.21 20.59
CA ARG A 361 -0.03 16.02 19.39
C ARG A 361 1.42 15.80 18.97
N LEU A 362 1.63 15.16 17.83
CA LEU A 362 2.97 14.90 17.31
C LEU A 362 3.57 16.18 16.70
N SER A 363 4.90 16.27 16.69
CA SER A 363 5.62 17.46 16.25
C SER A 363 5.35 17.79 14.77
N LYS A 364 5.17 19.10 14.47
CA LYS A 364 4.84 19.60 13.12
C LYS A 364 5.98 19.53 12.11
N SER A 365 7.22 19.33 12.57
CA SER A 365 8.46 19.59 11.82
C SER A 365 9.23 18.33 11.41
N SER A 366 8.67 17.13 11.59
CA SER A 366 9.44 15.90 11.32
C SER A 366 8.70 14.90 10.43
N ARG A 367 9.41 14.33 9.43
CA ARG A 367 8.98 13.08 8.73
C ARG A 367 8.85 11.90 9.70
N GLN A 368 9.52 12.01 10.85
CA GLN A 368 9.41 11.11 11.99
C GLN A 368 7.97 11.09 12.54
N GLY A 369 7.33 12.24 12.73
CA GLY A 369 5.94 12.32 13.18
C GLY A 369 4.93 11.64 12.24
N ASP A 370 5.15 11.67 10.92
CA ASP A 370 4.32 10.95 9.95
C ASP A 370 4.51 9.43 10.01
N THR A 371 5.75 8.98 10.21
CA THR A 371 6.08 7.54 10.32
C THR A 371 5.57 6.98 11.65
N GLU A 372 5.77 7.71 12.73
CA GLU A 372 5.25 7.39 14.06
C GLU A 372 3.73 7.39 14.07
N PHE A 373 3.09 8.40 13.47
CA PHE A 373 1.64 8.42 13.32
C PHE A 373 1.14 7.20 12.55
N LYS A 374 1.75 6.86 11.41
CA LYS A 374 1.36 5.69 10.62
C LYS A 374 1.57 4.39 11.39
N ASN A 375 2.72 4.22 12.04
CA ASN A 375 2.99 3.03 12.85
C ASN A 375 1.98 2.93 14.00
N GLU A 376 1.78 4.01 14.75
CA GLU A 376 0.90 4.03 15.92
C GLU A 376 -0.58 3.82 15.51
N VAL A 377 -1.06 4.44 14.42
CA VAL A 377 -2.43 4.22 13.90
C VAL A 377 -2.60 2.82 13.31
N VAL A 378 -1.68 2.32 12.48
CA VAL A 378 -1.86 1.02 11.80
C VAL A 378 -1.69 -0.15 12.78
N VAL A 379 -0.78 0.00 13.75
CA VAL A 379 -0.44 -1.05 14.71
C VAL A 379 -1.35 -0.96 15.93
N VAL A 380 -1.41 0.19 16.61
CA VAL A 380 -2.11 0.31 17.91
C VAL A 380 -3.63 0.31 17.77
N ALA A 381 -4.20 0.77 16.64
CA ALA A 381 -5.65 0.69 16.42
C ALA A 381 -6.18 -0.75 16.38
N LYS A 382 -5.30 -1.75 16.16
CA LYS A 382 -5.66 -3.18 16.11
C LYS A 382 -5.36 -3.91 17.41
N LEU A 383 -4.82 -3.23 18.42
CA LEU A 383 -4.48 -3.82 19.71
C LEU A 383 -5.59 -3.55 20.72
N GLN A 384 -6.05 -4.62 21.38
CA GLN A 384 -7.02 -4.52 22.47
C GLN A 384 -6.59 -5.47 23.57
N HIS A 385 -5.99 -4.92 24.62
CA HIS A 385 -5.54 -5.70 25.77
C HIS A 385 -5.69 -4.88 27.04
N ARG A 386 -6.04 -5.53 28.16
CA ARG A 386 -6.27 -4.86 29.45
C ARG A 386 -5.04 -4.12 29.99
N ASN A 387 -3.84 -4.54 29.60
CA ASN A 387 -2.56 -3.95 30.01
C ASN A 387 -1.93 -3.05 28.95
N LEU A 388 -2.69 -2.60 27.94
CA LEU A 388 -2.26 -1.63 26.94
C LEU A 388 -3.21 -0.44 26.94
N VAL A 389 -2.67 0.77 26.84
CA VAL A 389 -3.49 1.99 26.75
C VAL A 389 -4.20 1.99 25.39
N ARG A 390 -5.53 2.10 25.43
CA ARG A 390 -6.36 2.00 24.24
C ARG A 390 -6.34 3.28 23.43
N LEU A 391 -6.02 3.17 22.13
CA LEU A 391 -6.25 4.23 21.15
C LEU A 391 -7.75 4.35 20.89
N LEU A 392 -8.32 5.53 21.13
CA LEU A 392 -9.73 5.85 20.94
C LEU A 392 -10.01 6.41 19.54
N GLY A 393 -9.02 7.09 18.97
CA GLY A 393 -9.14 7.69 17.65
C GLY A 393 -7.88 8.48 17.27
N PHE A 394 -7.91 9.07 16.09
CA PHE A 394 -6.85 9.92 15.58
C PHE A 394 -7.44 11.04 14.72
N SER A 395 -6.67 12.10 14.50
CA SER A 395 -6.97 13.14 13.52
C SER A 395 -5.79 13.36 12.59
N LEU A 396 -6.09 13.45 11.29
CA LEU A 396 -5.16 13.72 10.22
C LEU A 396 -5.66 14.92 9.42
N GLU A 397 -5.47 16.13 9.95
CA GLU A 397 -5.84 17.36 9.26
C GLU A 397 -4.60 18.18 8.90
N GLN A 398 -4.44 18.47 7.61
CA GLN A 398 -3.34 19.27 7.08
C GLN A 398 -1.95 18.76 7.57
N LYS A 399 -1.34 19.48 8.53
CA LYS A 399 -0.03 19.21 9.15
C LYS A 399 -0.12 18.82 10.64
N GLU A 400 -1.33 18.71 11.18
CA GLU A 400 -1.53 18.22 12.55
C GLU A 400 -1.68 16.69 12.52
N ARG A 401 -0.99 16.04 13.44
CA ARG A 401 -1.06 14.58 13.66
C ARG A 401 -1.42 14.38 15.11
N ILE A 402 -2.65 13.93 15.34
CA ILE A 402 -3.20 13.84 16.69
C ILE A 402 -3.63 12.40 16.95
N LEU A 403 -3.17 11.85 18.07
CA LEU A 403 -3.59 10.55 18.58
C LEU A 403 -4.37 10.77 19.87
N VAL A 404 -5.49 10.07 20.01
CA VAL A 404 -6.36 10.19 21.18
C VAL A 404 -6.41 8.86 21.90
N TYR A 405 -5.90 8.85 23.12
CA TYR A 405 -5.87 7.71 24.02
C TYR A 405 -6.88 7.88 25.15
N GLU A 406 -7.23 6.77 25.79
CA GLU A 406 -7.89 6.86 27.10
C GLU A 406 -6.98 7.55 28.13
N TYR A 407 -7.58 8.34 29.00
CA TYR A 407 -6.84 8.99 30.07
C TYR A 407 -6.55 7.99 31.20
N VAL A 408 -5.28 7.89 31.60
CA VAL A 408 -4.85 7.05 32.73
C VAL A 408 -4.57 7.95 33.94
N PRO A 409 -5.38 7.90 35.02
CA PRO A 409 -5.33 8.89 36.10
C PRO A 409 -4.12 8.73 37.02
N ASN A 410 -3.53 7.54 37.09
CA ASN A 410 -2.50 7.19 38.07
C ASN A 410 -1.06 7.53 37.64
N LYS A 411 -0.85 8.45 36.68
CA LYS A 411 0.47 8.87 36.18
C LYS A 411 1.33 7.70 35.65
N SER A 412 2.55 8.02 35.21
CA SER A 412 3.50 7.03 34.69
C SER A 412 4.21 6.29 35.83
N LEU A 413 4.74 5.10 35.56
CA LEU A 413 5.58 4.38 36.53
C LEU A 413 6.88 5.15 36.83
N ASP A 414 7.43 5.82 35.82
CA ASP A 414 8.57 6.74 35.92
C ASP A 414 8.40 7.76 37.06
N TYR A 415 7.20 8.37 37.16
CA TYR A 415 6.86 9.32 38.23
C TYR A 415 7.03 8.75 39.64
N PHE A 416 6.77 7.45 39.83
CA PHE A 416 6.91 6.81 41.15
C PHE A 416 8.29 6.21 41.36
N LEU A 417 9.01 5.80 40.30
CA LEU A 417 10.31 5.16 40.43
C LEU A 417 11.42 6.18 40.71
N PHE A 418 11.36 7.35 40.08
CA PHE A 418 12.48 8.30 40.10
C PHE A 418 12.24 9.54 40.97
N ASP A 419 11.02 9.79 41.45
CA ASP A 419 10.76 10.83 42.46
C ASP A 419 11.02 10.25 43.88
N PRO A 420 12.03 10.76 44.61
CA PRO A 420 12.37 10.27 45.95
C PRO A 420 11.21 10.36 46.95
N ALA A 421 10.30 11.32 46.79
CA ALA A 421 9.14 11.50 47.66
C ALA A 421 7.99 10.51 47.34
N LYS A 422 8.01 9.90 46.16
CA LYS A 422 6.94 9.00 45.67
C LYS A 422 7.35 7.54 45.67
N HIS A 423 8.65 7.23 45.66
CA HIS A 423 9.17 5.85 45.62
C HIS A 423 8.65 4.95 46.77
N GLY A 424 8.36 5.54 47.94
CA GLY A 424 7.77 4.83 49.08
C GLY A 424 6.30 4.40 48.91
N GLN A 425 5.59 4.90 47.90
CA GLN A 425 4.16 4.60 47.67
C GLN A 425 3.95 3.26 46.95
N LEU A 426 4.98 2.72 46.31
CA LEU A 426 4.94 1.41 45.66
C LEU A 426 5.36 0.32 46.66
N ASN A 427 4.42 -0.22 47.44
CA ASN A 427 4.69 -1.38 48.27
C ASN A 427 4.93 -2.65 47.42
N TRP A 428 5.53 -3.68 48.00
CA TRP A 428 5.94 -4.88 47.27
C TRP A 428 4.79 -5.58 46.53
N THR A 429 3.62 -5.67 47.17
CA THR A 429 2.41 -6.24 46.56
C THR A 429 1.99 -5.47 45.31
N LEU A 430 2.04 -4.13 45.35
CA LEU A 430 1.73 -3.29 44.20
C LEU A 430 2.78 -3.41 43.10
N ARG A 431 4.08 -3.46 43.45
CA ARG A 431 5.18 -3.69 42.51
C ARG A 431 5.01 -5.01 41.77
N TYR A 432 4.69 -6.09 42.47
CA TYR A 432 4.47 -7.39 41.86
C TYR A 432 3.32 -7.37 40.85
N LYS A 433 2.18 -6.74 41.20
CA LYS A 433 1.05 -6.56 40.27
C LYS A 433 1.41 -5.74 39.03
N ILE A 434 2.25 -4.72 39.20
CA ILE A 434 2.76 -3.91 38.07
C ILE A 434 3.63 -4.77 37.16
N ILE A 435 4.57 -5.54 37.72
CA ILE A 435 5.44 -6.46 36.96
C ILE A 435 4.58 -7.46 36.18
N GLU A 436 3.63 -8.12 36.85
CA GLU A 436 2.73 -9.08 36.22
C GLU A 436 1.94 -8.44 35.07
N GLY A 437 1.39 -7.24 35.28
CA GLY A 437 0.66 -6.49 34.26
C GLY A 437 1.52 -6.14 33.05
N ILE A 438 2.76 -5.70 33.27
CA ILE A 438 3.72 -5.41 32.19
C ILE A 438 4.05 -6.69 31.43
N SER A 439 4.37 -7.78 32.12
CA SER A 439 4.67 -9.06 31.49
C SER A 439 3.50 -9.57 30.63
N ARG A 440 2.26 -9.45 31.12
CA ARG A 440 1.05 -9.80 30.34
C ARG A 440 0.90 -8.91 29.10
N GLY A 441 1.14 -7.60 29.23
CA GLY A 441 1.11 -6.67 28.11
C GLY A 441 2.15 -7.00 27.03
N ILE A 442 3.39 -7.27 27.44
CA ILE A 442 4.49 -7.65 26.53
C ILE A 442 4.22 -9.00 25.86
N LEU A 443 3.77 -10.00 26.62
CA LEU A 443 3.39 -11.31 26.07
C LEU A 443 2.34 -11.15 24.98
N TYR A 444 1.30 -10.34 25.25
CA TYR A 444 0.26 -10.07 24.26
C TYR A 444 0.85 -9.43 23.00
N LEU A 445 1.68 -8.39 23.13
CA LEU A 445 2.30 -7.71 21.99
C LEU A 445 3.19 -8.63 21.15
N HIS A 446 3.85 -9.60 21.77
CA HIS A 446 4.83 -10.45 21.10
C HIS A 446 4.21 -11.73 20.50
N GLN A 447 3.26 -12.35 21.19
CA GLN A 447 2.78 -13.69 20.85
C GLN A 447 1.27 -13.75 20.53
N ASP A 448 0.44 -13.02 21.27
CA ASP A 448 -1.02 -13.21 21.20
C ASP A 448 -1.72 -12.19 20.27
N SER A 449 -1.09 -11.05 19.97
CA SER A 449 -1.63 -10.09 19.03
C SER A 449 -1.44 -10.55 17.59
N ARG A 450 -2.44 -10.25 16.74
CA ARG A 450 -2.41 -10.54 15.29
C ARG A 450 -1.23 -9.91 14.55
N LEU A 451 -0.64 -8.87 15.14
CA LEU A 451 0.58 -8.23 14.69
C LEU A 451 1.62 -8.45 15.78
N THR A 452 2.75 -9.06 15.45
CA THR A 452 3.89 -9.13 16.38
C THR A 452 4.55 -7.77 16.45
N ILE A 453 4.59 -7.20 17.66
CA ILE A 453 5.14 -5.87 17.92
C ILE A 453 6.40 -6.04 18.75
N ILE A 454 7.49 -5.41 18.30
CA ILE A 454 8.76 -5.39 19.03
C ILE A 454 8.94 -3.96 19.53
N HIS A 455 8.93 -3.78 20.86
CA HIS A 455 9.12 -2.47 21.50
C HIS A 455 10.61 -2.09 21.58
#